data_AF-A0A495UIN5-F1
#
_entry.id   AF-A0A495UIN5-F1
#
_cell.length_a   1.000
_cell.length_b   1.000
_cell.length_c   1.000
_cell.angle_alpha   90.00
_cell.angle_beta   90.00
_cell.angle_gamma   90.00
#
_symmetry.space_group_name_H-M   'P 1'
#
loop_
_entity.id
_entity.type
_entity.pdbx_description
1 polymer ?
#
loop_
_entity_poly.entity_id
_entity_poly.type
_entity_poly.pdbx_seq_one_letter_code
_entity_poly.pdbx_strand_id
1 'polypeptide(L)'
;MTITVLDTARGIASVLDASPSQRAEVLRGVLTPMEGMFRYFPGEVDLVALHAMSSGFPVDERAAEVRDALSRLVDADAWGRTERALREALDTQTAATPGITVPDITFLLMLGDPGAAYFMGPSRGFSGNGSVTGYISITLWPTDENLDRLEAAAVHELQHNLRYAPGGVVWDPATVVVGEQVVSEGLADAFARQLYGDLGYTPFGVPHLADEAVFDKVVTGLDVGGMHNFAAWVHGDEAASLFGGTPVGLPTAAGYAVGNRFVDAYLAETGLTAAEALHVPSAEVIDVALRVLR
;
A
#
# COMPACT_ATOMS: atom_id res chain seq x y z
N MET A 1 -15.88 12.01 -11.27
CA MET A 1 -14.81 11.35 -10.50
C MET A 1 -13.49 11.76 -11.10
N THR A 2 -12.57 12.22 -10.27
CA THR A 2 -11.25 12.69 -10.70
C THR A 2 -10.16 12.02 -9.85
N ILE A 3 -9.19 11.41 -10.52
CA ILE A 3 -7.90 11.07 -9.89
C ILE A 3 -6.98 12.27 -10.10
N THR A 4 -6.51 12.85 -9.01
CA THR A 4 -5.57 13.98 -8.98
C THR A 4 -4.22 13.46 -8.53
N VAL A 5 -3.31 13.28 -9.49
CA VAL A 5 -1.90 12.97 -9.20
C VAL A 5 -1.18 14.29 -8.89
N LEU A 6 -0.65 14.42 -7.67
CA LEU A 6 0.06 15.61 -7.25
C LEU A 6 1.41 15.72 -7.96
N ASP A 7 1.76 16.92 -8.45
CA ASP A 7 3.10 17.22 -8.99
C ASP A 7 4.12 17.39 -7.85
N THR A 8 4.38 16.29 -7.15
CA THR A 8 5.38 16.25 -6.10
C THR A 8 6.79 16.19 -6.63
N ALA A 9 7.01 15.94 -7.93
CA ALA A 9 8.33 16.12 -8.54
C ALA A 9 8.81 17.57 -8.35
N ARG A 10 7.95 18.54 -8.71
CA ARG A 10 8.20 19.96 -8.45
C ARG A 10 8.25 20.29 -6.96
N GLY A 11 7.40 19.65 -6.17
CA GLY A 11 7.38 19.81 -4.71
C GLY A 11 8.71 19.44 -4.05
N ILE A 12 9.21 18.23 -4.33
CA ILE A 12 10.49 17.72 -3.82
C ILE A 12 11.64 18.61 -4.29
N ALA A 13 11.69 19.00 -5.57
CA ALA A 13 12.71 19.92 -6.08
C ALA A 13 12.71 21.24 -5.31
N SER A 14 11.52 21.80 -5.04
CA SER A 14 11.38 23.05 -4.27
C SER A 14 11.87 22.91 -2.83
N VAL A 15 11.67 21.75 -2.18
CA VAL A 15 12.23 21.47 -0.85
C VAL A 15 13.76 21.43 -0.91
N LEU A 16 14.34 20.75 -1.90
CA LEU A 16 15.79 20.62 -2.05
C LEU A 16 16.49 21.95 -2.37
N ASP A 17 15.81 22.83 -3.10
CA ASP A 17 16.32 24.15 -3.52
C ASP A 17 16.11 25.25 -2.46
N ALA A 18 15.23 25.01 -1.48
CA ALA A 18 14.99 25.95 -0.39
C ALA A 18 16.18 26.03 0.59
N SER A 19 16.33 27.19 1.26
CA SER A 19 17.30 27.33 2.34
C SER A 19 16.95 26.39 3.49
N PRO A 20 17.93 25.87 4.28
CA PRO A 20 17.67 24.89 5.34
C PRO A 20 16.54 25.32 6.29
N SER A 21 16.49 26.59 6.69
CA SER A 21 15.44 27.12 7.58
C SER A 21 14.02 27.15 6.98
N GLN A 22 13.89 26.96 5.67
CA GLN A 22 12.60 27.03 4.95
C GLN A 22 12.09 25.65 4.50
N ARG A 23 12.94 24.62 4.48
CA ARG A 23 12.61 23.31 3.90
C ARG A 23 11.39 22.66 4.52
N ALA A 24 11.28 22.69 5.85
CA ALA A 24 10.14 22.14 6.56
C ALA A 24 8.81 22.81 6.15
N GLU A 25 8.82 24.13 5.94
CA GLU A 25 7.61 24.86 5.54
C GLU A 25 7.25 24.60 4.08
N VAL A 26 8.25 24.51 3.19
CA VAL A 26 8.02 24.12 1.80
C VAL A 26 7.46 22.70 1.72
N LEU A 27 8.04 21.75 2.48
CA LEU A 27 7.54 20.37 2.54
C LEU A 27 6.11 20.31 3.07
N ARG A 28 5.79 21.08 4.12
CA ARG A 28 4.42 21.18 4.64
C ARG A 28 3.43 21.58 3.54
N GLY A 29 3.77 22.59 2.73
CA GLY A 29 2.94 23.02 1.60
C GLY A 29 2.77 21.94 0.52
N VAL A 30 3.80 21.13 0.26
CA VAL A 30 3.72 19.98 -0.67
C VAL A 30 2.75 18.91 -0.14
N LEU A 31 2.72 18.71 1.18
CA LEU A 31 1.91 17.67 1.83
C LEU A 31 0.49 18.13 2.19
N THR A 32 0.19 19.43 2.23
CA THR A 32 -1.14 19.97 2.59
C THR A 32 -2.30 19.32 1.83
N PRO A 33 -2.21 19.02 0.52
CA PRO A 33 -3.29 18.34 -0.19
C PRO A 33 -3.64 16.94 0.37
N MET A 34 -2.75 16.34 1.17
CA MET A 34 -2.91 15.02 1.77
C MET A 34 -3.37 15.07 3.23
N GLU A 35 -3.64 16.25 3.81
CA GLU A 35 -4.02 16.39 5.22
C GLU A 35 -5.24 15.51 5.59
N GLY A 36 -6.23 15.41 4.69
CA GLY A 36 -7.42 14.60 4.90
C GLY A 36 -7.18 13.08 4.94
N MET A 37 -5.99 12.62 4.57
CA MET A 37 -5.55 11.23 4.78
C MET A 37 -5.44 10.90 6.28
N PHE A 38 -5.12 11.89 7.11
CA PHE A 38 -4.90 11.71 8.54
C PHE A 38 -6.14 11.99 9.39
N ARG A 39 -7.33 12.03 8.79
CA ARG A 39 -8.61 12.35 9.46
C ARG A 39 -8.97 11.47 10.67
N TYR A 40 -8.35 10.29 10.80
CA TYR A 40 -8.55 9.38 11.94
C TYR A 40 -7.50 9.55 13.04
N PHE A 41 -6.48 10.38 12.84
CA PHE A 41 -5.50 10.70 13.87
C PHE A 41 -6.14 11.63 14.93
N PRO A 42 -5.83 11.43 16.21
CA PRO A 42 -6.34 12.30 17.26
C PRO A 42 -5.61 13.65 17.26
N GLY A 43 -6.36 14.74 17.06
CA GLY A 43 -5.84 16.11 17.15
C GLY A 43 -5.23 16.65 15.86
N GLU A 44 -4.56 17.80 15.96
CA GLU A 44 -3.80 18.39 14.84
C GLU A 44 -2.56 17.54 14.54
N VAL A 45 -2.28 17.34 13.26
CA VAL A 45 -1.14 16.54 12.80
C VAL A 45 -0.01 17.42 12.27
N ASP A 46 1.23 17.05 12.55
CA ASP A 46 2.39 17.65 11.88
C ASP A 46 2.74 16.81 10.66
N LEU A 47 2.38 17.31 9.47
CA LEU A 47 2.62 16.63 8.20
C LEU A 47 4.11 16.36 7.94
N VAL A 48 5.00 17.22 8.43
CA VAL A 48 6.45 17.01 8.28
C VAL A 48 6.93 15.87 9.16
N ALA A 49 6.42 15.78 10.39
CA ALA A 49 6.71 14.65 11.27
C ALA A 49 6.15 13.34 10.69
N LEU A 50 4.94 13.37 10.13
CA LEU A 50 4.32 12.20 9.49
C LEU A 50 5.07 11.74 8.23
N HIS A 51 5.59 12.67 7.43
CA HIS A 51 6.51 12.35 6.32
C HIS A 51 7.74 11.61 6.83
N ALA A 52 8.39 12.10 7.88
CA ALA A 52 9.56 11.42 8.46
C ALA A 52 9.18 10.03 9.05
N MET A 53 8.06 9.93 9.76
CA MET A 53 7.57 8.67 10.32
C MET A 53 7.19 7.64 9.25
N SER A 54 6.78 8.08 8.06
CA SER A 54 6.46 7.23 6.91
C SER A 54 7.66 6.98 5.99
N SER A 55 8.88 7.08 6.54
CA SER A 55 10.15 6.86 5.83
C SER A 55 10.39 7.82 4.67
N GLY A 56 9.79 9.01 4.68
CA GLY A 56 10.04 10.04 3.68
C GLY A 56 11.47 10.58 3.73
N PHE A 57 11.98 11.05 2.59
CA PHE A 57 13.37 11.51 2.48
C PHE A 57 13.73 12.57 3.54
N PRO A 58 14.98 12.54 4.07
CA PRO A 58 15.42 13.50 5.08
C PRO A 58 15.60 14.87 4.43
N VAL A 59 14.88 15.89 4.92
CA VAL A 59 14.90 17.22 4.29
C VAL A 59 16.24 17.95 4.41
N ASP A 60 17.04 17.64 5.44
CA ASP A 60 18.29 18.32 5.74
C ASP A 60 19.56 17.51 5.46
N GLU A 61 19.40 16.25 5.05
CA GLU A 61 20.50 15.33 4.80
C GLU A 61 20.40 14.74 3.39
N ARG A 62 21.52 14.22 2.87
CA ARG A 62 21.53 13.41 1.63
C ARG A 62 20.91 14.09 0.39
N ALA A 63 20.89 15.42 0.35
CA ALA A 63 20.24 16.18 -0.72
C ALA A 63 20.72 15.82 -2.13
N ALA A 64 22.00 15.44 -2.30
CA ALA A 64 22.52 14.97 -3.58
C ALA A 64 21.92 13.62 -4.01
N GLU A 65 21.87 12.65 -3.09
CA GLU A 65 21.27 11.33 -3.35
C GLU A 65 19.77 11.46 -3.67
N VAL A 66 19.05 12.31 -2.92
CA VAL A 66 17.62 12.57 -3.15
C VAL A 66 17.41 13.27 -4.51
N ARG A 67 18.30 14.17 -4.91
CA ARG A 67 18.23 14.84 -6.21
C ARG A 67 18.44 13.85 -7.36
N ASP A 68 19.42 12.97 -7.25
CA ASP A 68 19.67 11.93 -8.26
C ASP A 68 18.49 10.95 -8.36
N ALA A 69 17.91 10.56 -7.22
CA ALA A 69 16.71 9.73 -7.16
C ALA A 69 15.49 10.44 -7.79
N LEU A 70 15.32 11.74 -7.53
CA LEU A 70 14.27 12.54 -8.16
C LEU A 70 14.44 12.58 -9.69
N SER A 71 15.67 12.80 -10.17
CA SER A 71 15.97 12.75 -11.60
C SER A 71 15.59 11.40 -12.22
N ARG A 72 15.91 10.27 -11.58
CA ARG A 72 15.47 8.94 -12.05
C ARG A 72 13.96 8.82 -12.17
N LEU A 73 13.19 9.31 -11.19
CA LEU A 73 11.73 9.26 -11.25
C LEU A 73 11.16 10.14 -12.38
N VAL A 74 11.74 11.32 -12.58
CA VAL A 74 11.35 12.24 -13.66
C VAL A 74 11.67 11.64 -15.03
N ASP A 75 12.89 11.14 -15.21
CA ASP A 75 13.33 10.50 -16.46
C ASP A 75 12.49 9.26 -16.80
N ALA A 76 12.00 8.55 -15.77
CA ALA A 76 11.13 7.40 -15.91
C ALA A 76 9.64 7.74 -16.10
N ASP A 77 9.24 9.02 -16.17
CA ASP A 77 7.83 9.47 -16.20
C ASP A 77 6.98 8.85 -15.07
N ALA A 78 7.52 8.75 -13.85
CA ALA A 78 6.89 8.01 -12.74
C ALA A 78 5.44 8.49 -12.46
N TRP A 79 5.22 9.80 -12.42
CA TRP A 79 3.90 10.39 -12.19
C TRP A 79 2.94 10.14 -13.35
N GLY A 80 3.39 10.33 -14.59
CA GLY A 80 2.54 10.13 -15.78
C GLY A 80 2.17 8.66 -15.98
N ARG A 81 3.11 7.74 -15.76
CA ARG A 81 2.86 6.28 -15.77
C ARG A 81 1.84 5.89 -14.71
N THR A 82 1.99 6.39 -13.50
CA THR A 82 1.07 6.12 -12.40
C THR A 82 -0.34 6.65 -12.71
N GLU A 83 -0.45 7.89 -13.22
CA GLU A 83 -1.75 8.44 -13.60
C GLU A 83 -2.47 7.57 -14.64
N ARG A 84 -1.76 7.14 -15.69
CA ARG A 84 -2.32 6.27 -16.73
C ARG A 84 -2.76 4.92 -16.15
N ALA A 85 -1.91 4.29 -15.34
CA ALA A 85 -2.20 3.02 -14.70
C ALA A 85 -3.44 3.08 -13.79
N LEU A 86 -3.56 4.12 -12.97
CA LEU A 86 -4.72 4.33 -12.10
C LEU A 86 -6.02 4.51 -12.89
N ARG A 87 -5.96 5.22 -14.02
CA ARG A 87 -7.13 5.40 -14.90
C ARG A 87 -7.54 4.09 -15.58
N GLU A 88 -6.58 3.33 -16.11
CA GLU A 88 -6.84 2.03 -16.75
C GLU A 88 -7.39 1.00 -15.75
N ALA A 89 -6.84 0.95 -14.54
CA ALA A 89 -7.34 0.09 -13.48
C ALA A 89 -8.75 0.48 -13.04
N LEU A 90 -9.05 1.77 -12.96
CA LEU A 90 -10.39 2.24 -12.68
C LEU A 90 -11.39 1.85 -13.79
N ASP A 91 -11.01 1.98 -15.06
CA ASP A 91 -11.86 1.57 -16.18
C ASP A 91 -12.13 0.05 -16.11
N THR A 92 -11.11 -0.74 -15.81
CA THR A 92 -11.22 -2.19 -15.57
C THR A 92 -12.17 -2.50 -14.42
N GLN A 93 -12.00 -1.81 -13.28
CA GLN A 93 -12.82 -2.05 -12.10
C GLN A 93 -14.29 -1.65 -12.33
N THR A 94 -14.54 -0.49 -12.91
CA THR A 94 -15.92 0.00 -13.16
C THR A 94 -16.66 -0.84 -14.20
N ALA A 95 -15.94 -1.45 -15.15
CA ALA A 95 -16.50 -2.44 -16.07
C ALA A 95 -16.89 -3.75 -15.35
N ALA A 96 -16.05 -4.22 -14.42
CA ALA A 96 -16.28 -5.45 -13.65
C ALA A 96 -17.39 -5.31 -12.61
N THR A 97 -17.53 -4.12 -12.02
CA THR A 97 -18.52 -3.84 -10.97
C THR A 97 -19.35 -2.59 -11.32
N PRO A 98 -20.33 -2.70 -12.23
CA PRO A 98 -21.15 -1.56 -12.63
C PRO A 98 -21.89 -0.93 -11.45
N GLY A 99 -21.76 0.39 -11.28
CA GLY A 99 -22.46 1.14 -10.25
C GLY A 99 -21.75 1.24 -8.90
N ILE A 100 -20.50 0.77 -8.78
CA ILE A 100 -19.69 1.03 -7.58
C ILE A 100 -19.54 2.53 -7.33
N THR A 101 -19.50 2.91 -6.06
CA THR A 101 -19.12 4.26 -5.67
C THR A 101 -17.61 4.37 -5.82
N VAL A 102 -17.18 5.34 -6.62
CA VAL A 102 -15.76 5.67 -6.70
C VAL A 102 -15.52 7.09 -6.17
N PRO A 103 -14.70 7.27 -5.13
CA PRO A 103 -14.39 8.58 -4.60
C PRO A 103 -13.53 9.39 -5.58
N ASP A 104 -13.50 10.71 -5.41
CA ASP A 104 -12.37 11.49 -5.93
C ASP A 104 -11.11 11.09 -5.16
N ILE A 105 -10.00 10.88 -5.86
CA ILE A 105 -8.76 10.34 -5.29
C ILE A 105 -7.64 11.36 -5.47
N THR A 106 -6.96 11.71 -4.38
CA THR A 106 -5.68 12.43 -4.41
C THR A 106 -4.55 11.42 -4.25
N PHE A 107 -3.62 11.43 -5.20
CA PHE A 107 -2.47 10.53 -5.23
C PHE A 107 -1.17 11.30 -4.97
N LEU A 108 -0.40 10.84 -3.98
CA LEU A 108 0.90 11.36 -3.59
C LEU A 108 1.99 10.32 -3.90
N LEU A 109 3.05 10.73 -4.60
CA LEU A 109 4.30 9.97 -4.73
C LEU A 109 5.45 10.75 -4.11
N MET A 110 6.15 10.16 -3.15
CA MET A 110 7.30 10.77 -2.46
C MET A 110 8.54 9.88 -2.53
N LEU A 111 9.71 10.50 -2.47
CA LEU A 111 10.96 9.79 -2.24
C LEU A 111 11.08 9.37 -0.77
N GLY A 112 11.53 8.14 -0.55
CA GLY A 112 11.85 7.66 0.78
C GLY A 112 13.27 8.02 1.24
N ASP A 113 13.55 7.75 2.52
CA ASP A 113 14.86 7.91 3.14
C ASP A 113 15.79 6.73 2.78
N PRO A 114 16.84 6.95 1.97
CA PRO A 114 17.79 5.88 1.64
C PRO A 114 18.67 5.46 2.83
N GLY A 115 18.63 6.21 3.95
CA GLY A 115 19.27 5.86 5.21
C GLY A 115 18.42 5.01 6.15
N ALA A 116 17.11 4.89 5.91
CA ALA A 116 16.21 4.15 6.78
C ALA A 116 16.36 2.64 6.56
N ALA A 117 16.97 1.95 7.54
CA ALA A 117 17.36 0.54 7.42
C ALA A 117 16.17 -0.41 7.17
N TYR A 118 15.07 -0.22 7.89
CA TYR A 118 13.86 -1.02 7.68
C TYR A 118 13.23 -0.76 6.30
N PHE A 119 13.15 0.52 5.92
CA PHE A 119 12.60 0.92 4.63
C PHE A 119 13.40 0.33 3.47
N MET A 120 14.73 0.51 3.46
CA MET A 120 15.61 0.03 2.38
C MET A 120 15.86 -1.48 2.40
N GLY A 121 15.77 -2.12 3.56
CA GLY A 121 15.98 -3.56 3.72
C GLY A 121 14.68 -4.36 3.58
N PRO A 122 14.01 -4.72 4.69
CA PRO A 122 12.76 -5.49 4.69
C PRO A 122 11.67 -4.98 3.75
N SER A 123 11.43 -3.67 3.72
CA SER A 123 10.43 -3.05 2.83
C SER A 123 10.93 -2.78 1.40
N ARG A 124 12.20 -3.09 1.10
CA ARG A 124 12.82 -2.99 -0.23
C ARG A 124 12.67 -1.60 -0.88
N GLY A 125 12.73 -0.56 -0.06
CA GLY A 125 12.61 0.83 -0.46
C GLY A 125 11.20 1.20 -0.92
N PHE A 126 10.15 0.58 -0.39
CA PHE A 126 8.78 0.86 -0.81
C PHE A 126 7.77 0.78 0.34
N SER A 127 6.86 1.74 0.39
CA SER A 127 5.69 1.74 1.27
C SER A 127 4.53 2.41 0.55
N GLY A 128 3.34 1.82 0.64
CA GLY A 128 2.11 2.37 0.09
C GLY A 128 1.00 2.39 1.13
N ASN A 129 0.01 3.25 0.89
CA ASN A 129 -1.23 3.29 1.64
C ASN A 129 -2.35 3.82 0.74
N GLY A 130 -3.31 2.95 0.43
CA GLY A 130 -4.57 3.27 -0.21
C GLY A 130 -5.79 3.02 0.68
N SER A 131 -5.61 2.62 1.94
CA SER A 131 -6.73 2.23 2.82
C SER A 131 -7.60 3.41 3.26
N VAL A 132 -7.11 4.65 3.13
CA VAL A 132 -7.88 5.85 3.44
C VAL A 132 -8.63 6.33 2.21
N THR A 133 -9.93 6.07 2.15
CA THR A 133 -10.80 6.47 1.03
C THR A 133 -10.54 7.90 0.59
N GLY A 134 -10.29 8.09 -0.72
CA GLY A 134 -9.98 9.36 -1.36
C GLY A 134 -8.51 9.77 -1.36
N TYR A 135 -7.63 9.01 -0.71
CA TYR A 135 -6.19 9.28 -0.66
C TYR A 135 -5.38 8.03 -0.94
N ILE A 136 -4.39 8.15 -1.82
CA ILE A 136 -3.37 7.14 -2.06
C ILE A 136 -2.01 7.80 -1.86
N SER A 137 -1.14 7.18 -1.07
CA SER A 137 0.23 7.63 -0.85
C SER A 137 1.21 6.52 -1.14
N ILE A 138 2.25 6.80 -1.91
CA ILE A 138 3.40 5.92 -2.13
C ILE A 138 4.67 6.67 -1.75
N THR A 139 5.47 6.06 -0.88
CA THR A 139 6.85 6.45 -0.57
C THR A 139 7.77 5.39 -1.14
N LEU A 140 8.67 5.75 -2.06
CA LEU A 140 9.56 4.78 -2.68
C LEU A 140 10.98 5.30 -2.91
N TRP A 141 11.93 4.37 -2.98
CA TRP A 141 13.27 4.59 -3.50
C TRP A 141 13.36 4.00 -4.91
N PRO A 142 13.82 4.75 -5.94
CA PRO A 142 13.75 4.34 -7.33
C PRO A 142 14.87 3.36 -7.70
N THR A 143 14.84 2.17 -7.09
CA THR A 143 15.57 1.00 -7.57
C THR A 143 14.97 0.53 -8.90
N ASP A 144 15.70 -0.28 -9.67
CA ASP A 144 15.16 -0.83 -10.92
C ASP A 144 13.88 -1.63 -10.66
N GLU A 145 13.88 -2.46 -9.61
CA GLU A 145 12.68 -3.19 -9.18
C GLU A 145 11.48 -2.28 -8.89
N ASN A 146 11.67 -1.19 -8.12
CA ASN A 146 10.57 -0.32 -7.76
C ASN A 146 10.07 0.53 -8.94
N LEU A 147 10.96 0.85 -9.88
CA LEU A 147 10.58 1.50 -11.13
C LEU A 147 9.81 0.56 -12.05
N ASP A 148 10.19 -0.72 -12.11
CA ASP A 148 9.54 -1.72 -12.99
C ASP A 148 8.12 -2.08 -12.52
N ARG A 149 7.85 -2.00 -11.21
CA ARG A 149 6.55 -2.37 -10.62
C ARG A 149 5.68 -1.19 -10.18
N LEU A 150 6.07 0.05 -10.49
CA LEU A 150 5.41 1.26 -9.97
C LEU A 150 3.90 1.27 -10.27
N GLU A 151 3.53 0.97 -11.50
CA GLU A 151 2.14 0.93 -11.95
C GLU A 151 1.34 -0.15 -11.20
N ALA A 152 1.90 -1.36 -11.09
CA ALA A 152 1.27 -2.47 -10.40
C ALA A 152 1.04 -2.14 -8.91
N ALA A 153 2.01 -1.50 -8.26
CA ALA A 153 1.88 -1.07 -6.87
C ALA A 153 0.85 0.06 -6.70
N ALA A 154 0.77 1.01 -7.64
CA ALA A 154 -0.29 2.03 -7.60
C ALA A 154 -1.69 1.42 -7.77
N VAL A 155 -1.82 0.38 -8.61
CA VAL A 155 -3.07 -0.37 -8.79
C VAL A 155 -3.43 -1.20 -7.55
N HIS A 156 -2.45 -1.78 -6.87
CA HIS A 156 -2.63 -2.42 -5.57
C HIS A 156 -3.24 -1.42 -4.56
N GLU A 157 -2.66 -0.22 -4.40
CA GLU A 157 -3.20 0.77 -3.47
C GLU A 157 -4.59 1.30 -3.89
N LEU A 158 -4.84 1.42 -5.20
CA LEU A 158 -6.17 1.75 -5.70
C LEU A 158 -7.20 0.70 -5.27
N GLN A 159 -6.86 -0.59 -5.31
CA GLN A 159 -7.77 -1.65 -4.88
C GLN A 159 -8.24 -1.44 -3.44
N HIS A 160 -7.31 -1.11 -2.52
CA HIS A 160 -7.68 -0.80 -1.14
C HIS A 160 -8.64 0.40 -1.06
N ASN A 161 -8.37 1.45 -1.83
CA ASN A 161 -9.20 2.65 -1.81
C ASN A 161 -10.65 2.36 -2.23
N LEU A 162 -10.81 1.49 -3.23
CA LEU A 162 -12.11 1.06 -3.76
C LEU A 162 -12.78 0.02 -2.84
N ARG A 163 -12.02 -0.87 -2.20
CA ARG A 163 -12.53 -1.86 -1.25
C ARG A 163 -13.19 -1.19 -0.04
N TYR A 164 -12.58 -0.12 0.47
CA TYR A 164 -13.07 0.64 1.62
C TYR A 164 -13.87 1.89 1.23
N ALA A 165 -14.24 2.05 -0.04
CA ALA A 165 -15.13 3.11 -0.50
C ALA A 165 -16.58 2.88 0.00
N PRO A 166 -17.45 3.91 0.02
CA PRO A 166 -18.85 3.74 0.41
C PRO A 166 -19.56 2.64 -0.40
N GLY A 167 -20.19 1.70 0.31
CA GLY A 167 -20.81 0.52 -0.28
C GLY A 167 -19.91 -0.72 -0.31
N GLY A 168 -18.62 -0.57 0.01
CA GLY A 168 -17.68 -1.67 0.22
C GLY A 168 -17.57 -2.12 1.68
N VAL A 169 -16.41 -2.63 2.05
CA VAL A 169 -16.13 -3.10 3.41
C VAL A 169 -15.98 -1.92 4.36
N VAL A 170 -16.71 -1.96 5.48
CA VAL A 170 -16.60 -0.93 6.52
C VAL A 170 -15.34 -1.18 7.34
N TRP A 171 -14.39 -0.25 7.26
CA TRP A 171 -13.18 -0.28 8.06
C TRP A 171 -13.40 0.38 9.42
N ASP A 172 -13.30 -0.40 10.50
CA ASP A 172 -13.27 0.10 11.87
C ASP A 172 -11.97 -0.35 12.56
N PRO A 173 -11.01 0.57 12.81
CA PRO A 173 -9.73 0.23 13.43
C PRO A 173 -9.82 -0.51 14.77
N ALA A 174 -10.92 -0.34 15.51
CA ALA A 174 -11.11 -0.98 16.81
C ALA A 174 -11.57 -2.44 16.71
N THR A 175 -12.29 -2.80 15.65
CA THR A 175 -12.97 -4.10 15.53
C THR A 175 -12.55 -4.92 14.31
N VAL A 176 -11.86 -4.32 13.34
CA VAL A 176 -11.33 -5.01 12.16
C VAL A 176 -10.41 -6.16 12.58
N VAL A 177 -10.55 -7.32 11.94
CA VAL A 177 -9.78 -8.52 12.24
C VAL A 177 -8.62 -8.72 11.27
N VAL A 178 -7.59 -9.45 11.69
CA VAL A 178 -6.42 -9.79 10.86
C VAL A 178 -6.83 -10.42 9.53
N GLY A 179 -7.86 -11.28 9.52
CA GLY A 179 -8.35 -11.93 8.31
C GLY A 179 -8.82 -10.94 7.23
N GLU A 180 -9.40 -9.80 7.62
CA GLU A 180 -9.79 -8.76 6.67
C GLU A 180 -8.55 -8.14 6.01
N GLN A 181 -7.52 -7.79 6.79
CA GLN A 181 -6.30 -7.22 6.23
C GLN A 181 -5.59 -8.24 5.33
N VAL A 182 -5.46 -9.50 5.75
CA VAL A 182 -4.83 -10.56 4.95
C VAL A 182 -5.54 -10.74 3.60
N VAL A 183 -6.88 -10.80 3.58
CA VAL A 183 -7.63 -10.89 2.32
C VAL A 183 -7.52 -9.60 1.50
N SER A 184 -7.53 -8.43 2.15
CA SER A 184 -7.36 -7.14 1.48
C SER A 184 -6.04 -7.09 0.70
N GLU A 185 -4.92 -7.47 1.32
CA GLU A 185 -3.60 -7.56 0.65
C GLU A 185 -3.63 -8.54 -0.52
N GLY A 186 -4.23 -9.72 -0.31
CA GLY A 186 -4.37 -10.73 -1.36
C GLY A 186 -5.18 -10.25 -2.56
N LEU A 187 -6.29 -9.54 -2.33
CA LEU A 187 -7.14 -9.01 -3.39
C LEU A 187 -6.48 -7.86 -4.14
N ALA A 188 -5.71 -7.01 -3.43
CA ALA A 188 -4.94 -5.94 -4.03
C ALA A 188 -3.82 -6.48 -4.95
N ASP A 189 -3.05 -7.48 -4.48
CA ASP A 189 -2.07 -8.18 -5.31
C ASP A 189 -2.75 -8.90 -6.48
N ALA A 190 -3.88 -9.58 -6.26
CA ALA A 190 -4.61 -10.27 -7.34
C ALA A 190 -5.11 -9.29 -8.41
N PHE A 191 -5.59 -8.12 -8.02
CA PHE A 191 -6.02 -7.09 -8.96
C PHE A 191 -4.84 -6.50 -9.72
N ALA A 192 -3.72 -6.22 -9.05
CA ALA A 192 -2.50 -5.80 -9.73
C ALA A 192 -1.99 -6.89 -10.71
N ARG A 193 -2.04 -8.18 -10.34
CA ARG A 193 -1.66 -9.31 -11.21
C ARG A 193 -2.58 -9.47 -12.41
N GLN A 194 -3.88 -9.20 -12.24
CA GLN A 194 -4.84 -9.22 -13.35
C GLN A 194 -4.43 -8.24 -14.47
N LEU A 195 -3.80 -7.11 -14.13
CA LEU A 195 -3.36 -6.11 -15.11
C LEU A 195 -1.90 -6.26 -15.54
N TYR A 196 -1.00 -6.68 -14.63
CA TYR A 196 0.45 -6.62 -14.83
C TYR A 196 1.17 -7.97 -14.71
N GLY A 197 0.44 -9.08 -14.56
CA GLY A 197 1.03 -10.40 -14.35
C GLY A 197 1.86 -10.45 -13.06
N ASP A 198 2.99 -11.16 -13.06
CA ASP A 198 3.80 -11.39 -11.84
C ASP A 198 4.33 -10.11 -11.17
N LEU A 199 4.37 -8.97 -11.88
CA LEU A 199 4.70 -7.67 -11.29
C LEU A 199 3.67 -7.20 -10.25
N GLY A 200 2.47 -7.77 -10.27
CA GLY A 200 1.40 -7.48 -9.32
C GLY A 200 1.61 -8.09 -7.93
N TYR A 201 2.56 -9.01 -7.76
CA TYR A 201 2.89 -9.48 -6.42
C TYR A 201 3.62 -8.40 -5.63
N THR A 202 3.25 -8.26 -4.36
CA THR A 202 4.08 -7.55 -3.40
C THR A 202 5.39 -8.34 -3.18
N PRO A 203 6.57 -7.84 -3.60
CA PRO A 203 7.75 -8.69 -3.81
C PRO A 203 8.30 -9.38 -2.56
N PHE A 204 8.08 -8.80 -1.38
CA PHE A 204 8.55 -9.35 -0.13
C PHE A 204 7.62 -10.46 0.44
N GLY A 205 6.40 -10.63 -0.08
CA GLY A 205 5.54 -11.78 0.23
C GLY A 205 5.86 -13.03 -0.61
N VAL A 206 6.42 -12.85 -1.81
CA VAL A 206 6.71 -13.93 -2.77
C VAL A 206 7.50 -15.11 -2.18
N PRO A 207 8.55 -14.90 -1.36
CA PRO A 207 9.32 -16.01 -0.77
C PRO A 207 8.50 -16.96 0.10
N HIS A 208 7.32 -16.53 0.59
CA HIS A 208 6.49 -17.28 1.53
C HIS A 208 5.21 -17.86 0.89
N LEU A 209 5.00 -17.71 -0.42
CA LEU A 209 3.78 -18.17 -1.12
C LEU A 209 3.51 -19.68 -0.99
N ALA A 210 4.56 -20.50 -0.82
CA ALA A 210 4.45 -21.94 -0.68
C ALA A 210 4.85 -22.45 0.73
N ASP A 211 4.96 -21.55 1.71
CA ASP A 211 5.38 -21.89 3.07
C ASP A 211 4.15 -22.31 3.91
N GLU A 212 4.01 -23.62 4.15
CA GLU A 212 2.91 -24.17 4.93
C GLU A 212 2.98 -23.80 6.41
N ALA A 213 4.17 -23.62 6.98
CA ALA A 213 4.31 -23.23 8.38
C ALA A 213 3.85 -21.78 8.58
N VAL A 214 4.18 -20.89 7.64
CA VAL A 214 3.68 -19.51 7.62
C VAL A 214 2.17 -19.49 7.43
N PHE A 215 1.64 -20.29 6.50
CA PHE A 215 0.20 -20.39 6.26
C PHE A 215 -0.55 -20.84 7.51
N ASP A 216 -0.16 -21.97 8.10
CA ASP A 216 -0.80 -22.50 9.31
C ASP A 216 -0.72 -21.50 10.45
N LYS A 217 0.43 -20.80 10.59
CA LYS A 217 0.57 -19.77 11.62
C LYS A 217 -0.41 -18.62 11.39
N VAL A 218 -0.47 -18.02 10.19
CA VAL A 218 -1.40 -16.90 9.91
C VAL A 218 -2.86 -17.32 10.11
N VAL A 219 -3.23 -18.55 9.73
CA VAL A 219 -4.58 -19.09 9.94
C VAL A 219 -4.99 -19.06 11.43
N THR A 220 -4.06 -19.29 12.36
CA THR A 220 -4.38 -19.19 13.81
C THR A 220 -4.73 -17.78 14.28
N GLY A 221 -4.40 -16.75 13.50
CA GLY A 221 -4.56 -15.34 13.86
C GLY A 221 -5.71 -14.63 13.18
N LEU A 222 -6.46 -15.27 12.27
CA LEU A 222 -7.43 -14.57 11.41
C LEU A 222 -8.51 -13.80 12.18
N ASP A 223 -8.96 -14.33 13.33
CA ASP A 223 -9.97 -13.71 14.18
C ASP A 223 -9.41 -12.71 15.21
N VAL A 224 -8.10 -12.47 15.21
CA VAL A 224 -7.49 -11.47 16.12
C VAL A 224 -7.95 -10.07 15.70
N GLY A 225 -8.69 -9.41 16.59
CA GLY A 225 -9.27 -8.09 16.35
C GLY A 225 -8.35 -6.92 16.70
N GLY A 226 -8.58 -5.79 16.05
CA GLY A 226 -7.92 -4.51 16.27
C GLY A 226 -6.71 -4.29 15.36
N MET A 227 -6.68 -3.13 14.71
CA MET A 227 -5.64 -2.74 13.74
C MET A 227 -4.21 -2.75 14.33
N HIS A 228 -4.06 -2.54 15.64
CA HIS A 228 -2.76 -2.58 16.33
C HIS A 228 -2.05 -3.95 16.20
N ASN A 229 -2.78 -5.02 15.85
CA ASN A 229 -2.22 -6.35 15.64
C ASN A 229 -1.68 -6.59 14.22
N PHE A 230 -2.00 -5.73 13.24
CA PHE A 230 -1.66 -5.97 11.84
C PHE A 230 -0.17 -5.98 11.54
N ALA A 231 0.61 -5.14 12.22
CA ALA A 231 2.06 -5.13 12.03
C ALA A 231 2.66 -6.54 12.28
N ALA A 232 2.24 -7.23 13.34
CA ALA A 232 2.75 -8.55 13.66
C ALA A 232 2.25 -9.65 12.72
N TRP A 233 0.95 -9.64 12.42
CA TRP A 233 0.31 -10.73 11.67
C TRP A 233 0.44 -10.62 10.15
N VAL A 234 0.51 -9.40 9.64
CA VAL A 234 0.50 -9.13 8.19
C VAL A 234 1.90 -8.75 7.72
N HIS A 235 2.51 -7.76 8.35
CA HIS A 235 3.84 -7.26 7.96
C HIS A 235 4.98 -8.10 8.54
N GLY A 236 4.79 -8.79 9.66
CA GLY A 236 5.77 -9.67 10.30
C GLY A 236 6.47 -9.07 11.52
N ASP A 237 7.28 -9.90 12.19
CA ASP A 237 7.87 -9.61 13.49
C ASP A 237 8.85 -8.42 13.49
N GLU A 238 9.55 -8.19 12.37
CA GLU A 238 10.46 -7.03 12.23
C GLU A 238 9.68 -5.71 12.25
N ALA A 239 8.54 -5.66 11.54
CA ALA A 239 7.64 -4.51 11.54
C ALA A 239 7.01 -4.29 12.92
N ALA A 240 6.51 -5.36 13.55
CA ALA A 240 5.97 -5.29 14.90
C ALA A 240 6.98 -4.74 15.89
N SER A 241 8.22 -5.24 15.86
CA SER A 241 9.28 -4.75 16.75
C SER A 241 9.60 -3.27 16.53
N LEU A 242 9.63 -2.82 15.28
CA LEU A 242 9.88 -1.42 14.93
C LEU A 242 8.76 -0.49 15.42
N PHE A 243 7.50 -0.92 15.28
CA PHE A 243 6.33 -0.11 15.61
C PHE A 243 5.81 -0.32 17.05
N GLY A 244 6.59 -1.01 17.90
CA GLY A 244 6.25 -1.23 19.31
C GLY A 244 5.14 -2.27 19.55
N GLY A 245 4.83 -3.09 18.54
CA GLY A 245 3.95 -4.24 18.64
C GLY A 245 4.64 -5.47 19.23
N THR A 246 3.87 -6.53 19.48
CA THR A 246 4.39 -7.81 19.98
C THR A 246 4.63 -8.78 18.83
N PRO A 247 5.87 -9.27 18.61
CA PRO A 247 6.16 -10.34 17.65
C PRO A 247 5.32 -11.60 17.91
N VAL A 248 4.91 -12.28 16.84
CA VAL A 248 4.07 -13.49 16.90
C VAL A 248 4.74 -14.71 16.28
N GLY A 249 5.97 -14.58 15.76
CA GLY A 249 6.73 -15.63 15.11
C GLY A 249 6.53 -15.68 13.60
N LEU A 250 6.17 -14.56 12.96
CA LEU A 250 5.92 -14.49 11.53
C LEU A 250 7.03 -13.73 10.79
N PRO A 251 7.47 -14.23 9.61
CA PRO A 251 8.43 -13.51 8.79
C PRO A 251 7.81 -12.27 8.14
N THR A 252 8.67 -11.43 7.58
CA THR A 252 8.25 -10.26 6.81
C THR A 252 7.23 -10.64 5.74
N ALA A 253 6.12 -9.91 5.72
CA ALA A 253 5.03 -10.05 4.76
C ALA A 253 4.33 -11.42 4.70
N ALA A 254 4.32 -12.14 5.82
CA ALA A 254 3.56 -13.38 5.96
C ALA A 254 2.08 -13.24 5.54
N GLY A 255 1.42 -12.14 5.92
CA GLY A 255 0.02 -11.93 5.59
C GLY A 255 -0.22 -11.73 4.09
N TYR A 256 0.71 -11.08 3.37
CA TYR A 256 0.62 -10.92 1.91
C TYR A 256 0.67 -12.28 1.21
N ALA A 257 1.60 -13.14 1.62
CA ALA A 257 1.75 -14.47 1.03
C ALA A 257 0.51 -15.32 1.25
N VAL A 258 -0.02 -15.34 2.47
CA VAL A 258 -1.21 -16.11 2.84
C VAL A 258 -2.48 -15.52 2.20
N GLY A 259 -2.57 -14.19 2.13
CA GLY A 259 -3.63 -13.48 1.44
C GLY A 259 -3.72 -13.87 -0.03
N ASN A 260 -2.58 -13.92 -0.74
CA ASN A 260 -2.53 -14.40 -2.11
C ASN A 260 -3.03 -15.84 -2.23
N ARG A 261 -2.63 -16.75 -1.33
CA ARG A 261 -3.12 -18.14 -1.34
C ARG A 261 -4.64 -18.22 -1.15
N PHE A 262 -5.21 -17.44 -0.21
CA PHE A 262 -6.66 -17.43 0.00
C PHE A 262 -7.40 -16.91 -1.23
N VAL A 263 -6.95 -15.79 -1.77
CA VAL A 263 -7.62 -15.15 -2.90
C VAL A 263 -7.47 -15.99 -4.16
N ASP A 264 -6.29 -16.54 -4.46
CA ASP A 264 -6.09 -17.43 -5.60
C ASP A 264 -7.00 -18.66 -5.53
N ALA A 265 -7.12 -19.28 -4.35
CA ALA A 265 -8.02 -20.40 -4.13
C ALA A 265 -9.50 -20.00 -4.31
N TYR A 266 -9.91 -18.84 -3.79
CA TYR A 266 -11.27 -18.33 -3.95
C TYR A 266 -11.62 -18.02 -5.40
N LEU A 267 -10.74 -17.31 -6.13
CA LEU A 267 -10.96 -16.96 -7.54
C LEU A 267 -11.00 -18.22 -8.42
N ALA A 268 -10.14 -19.22 -8.13
CA ALA A 268 -10.15 -20.49 -8.86
C ALA A 268 -11.45 -21.28 -8.64
N GLU A 269 -11.96 -21.33 -7.41
CA GLU A 269 -13.19 -22.06 -7.07
C GLU A 269 -14.45 -21.36 -7.60
N THR A 270 -14.48 -20.02 -7.58
CA THR A 270 -15.67 -19.24 -7.97
C THR A 270 -15.69 -18.84 -9.44
N GLY A 271 -14.53 -18.82 -10.10
CA GLY A 271 -14.38 -18.32 -11.47
C GLY A 271 -14.47 -16.80 -11.59
N LEU A 272 -14.54 -16.06 -10.47
CA LEU A 272 -14.52 -14.60 -10.46
C LEU A 272 -13.12 -14.07 -10.80
N THR A 273 -13.08 -12.88 -11.39
CA THR A 273 -11.87 -12.07 -11.49
C THR A 273 -11.60 -11.32 -10.19
N ALA A 274 -10.37 -10.85 -9.99
CA ALA A 274 -10.03 -10.05 -8.80
C ALA A 274 -10.84 -8.74 -8.75
N ALA A 275 -11.09 -8.13 -9.92
CA ALA A 275 -11.94 -6.94 -10.04
C ALA A 275 -13.40 -7.22 -9.58
N GLU A 276 -13.97 -8.36 -9.97
CA GLU A 276 -15.33 -8.75 -9.54
C GLU A 276 -15.39 -9.07 -8.03
N ALA A 277 -14.28 -9.55 -7.45
CA ALA A 277 -14.19 -9.90 -6.03
C ALA A 277 -13.99 -8.70 -5.08
N LEU A 278 -13.95 -7.46 -5.59
CA LEU A 278 -13.59 -6.24 -4.84
C LEU A 278 -14.28 -6.13 -3.46
N HIS A 279 -15.60 -6.35 -3.42
CA HIS A 279 -16.43 -6.20 -2.20
C HIS A 279 -16.86 -7.53 -1.58
N VAL A 280 -16.26 -8.65 -2.00
CA VAL A 280 -16.52 -9.94 -1.35
C VAL A 280 -16.04 -9.86 0.12
N PRO A 281 -16.87 -10.29 1.09
CA PRO A 281 -16.48 -10.34 2.49
C PRO A 281 -15.26 -11.25 2.71
N SER A 282 -14.29 -10.81 3.50
CA SER A 282 -13.09 -11.62 3.79
C SER A 282 -13.42 -12.98 4.40
N ALA A 283 -14.43 -13.05 5.26
CA ALA A 283 -14.90 -14.31 5.83
C ALA A 283 -15.32 -15.33 4.74
N GLU A 284 -15.99 -14.87 3.68
CA GLU A 284 -16.38 -15.75 2.58
C GLU A 284 -15.16 -16.24 1.78
N VAL A 285 -14.22 -15.33 1.48
CA VAL A 285 -12.95 -15.69 0.82
C VAL A 285 -12.20 -16.74 1.62
N ILE A 286 -12.05 -16.53 2.93
CA ILE A 286 -11.37 -17.44 3.85
C ILE A 286 -12.09 -18.79 3.92
N ASP A 287 -13.42 -18.81 4.09
CA ASP A 287 -14.20 -20.05 4.22
C ASP A 287 -14.16 -20.91 2.96
N VAL A 288 -14.21 -20.31 1.78
CA VAL A 288 -14.06 -21.02 0.51
C VAL A 288 -12.63 -21.54 0.36
N ALA A 289 -11.62 -20.68 0.58
CA ALA A 289 -10.23 -21.05 0.42
C ALA A 289 -9.81 -22.19 1.37
N LEU A 290 -10.22 -22.14 2.63
CA LEU A 290 -9.90 -23.17 3.61
C LEU A 290 -10.55 -24.52 3.28
N ARG A 291 -11.69 -24.57 2.57
CA ARG A 291 -12.31 -25.83 2.13
C ARG A 291 -11.57 -26.53 1.00
N VAL A 292 -10.76 -25.79 0.22
CA VAL A 292 -10.01 -26.35 -0.92
C VAL A 292 -8.53 -26.53 -0.60
N LEU A 293 -7.98 -25.73 0.33
CA LEU A 293 -6.60 -25.83 0.78
C LEU A 293 -6.40 -26.85 1.92
N ARG A 294 -7.49 -27.37 2.52
CA ARG A 294 -7.48 -28.38 3.60
C ARG A 294 -8.47 -29.50 3.31
#